data_AF-A0A059LBQ2-F1
#
_entry.id   AF-A0A059LBQ2-F1
#
_cell.length_a   1.000
_cell.length_b   1.000
_cell.length_c   1.000
_cell.angle_alpha   90.00
_cell.angle_beta   90.00
_cell.angle_gamma   90.00
#
_symmetry.space_group_name_H-M   'P 1'
#
loop_
_entity.id
_entity.type
_entity.pdbx_description
1 polymer ?
#
loop_
_entity_poly.entity_id
_entity_poly.type
_entity_poly.pdbx_seq_one_letter_code
_entity_poly.pdbx_strand_id
1 'polypeptide(L)'
;PTTTLQLFGNAQQCEAARALILEAVDNRVQKDKQRAKEYEKKKDAKRLQRQIYHLRHTKNYAALEVPLGASKADIKVAYRKLALRWHPDKNPTCREEAEKKFQEISRAYDALMTTDEDQTVEQLAN
;
A
#
# COMPACT_ATOMS: atom_id res chain seq x y z
N PRO A 1 35.50 -13.57 -3.47
CA PRO A 1 36.24 -14.02 -4.67
C PRO A 1 37.23 -12.92 -5.07
N THR A 2 38.52 -13.22 -5.12
CA THR A 2 39.57 -12.25 -5.45
C THR A 2 39.80 -12.28 -6.96
N THR A 3 39.27 -11.29 -7.68
CA THR A 3 39.49 -11.17 -9.13
C THR A 3 40.83 -10.48 -9.38
N THR A 4 41.76 -11.17 -10.04
CA THR A 4 43.06 -10.62 -10.43
C THR A 4 42.97 -10.12 -11.87
N LEU A 5 43.37 -8.88 -12.13
CA LEU A 5 43.35 -8.25 -13.45
C LEU A 5 44.77 -7.87 -13.86
N GLN A 6 45.17 -8.25 -15.07
CA GLN A 6 46.43 -7.83 -15.68
C GLN A 6 46.18 -6.66 -16.63
N LEU A 7 46.92 -5.57 -16.46
CA LEU A 7 46.85 -4.38 -17.30
C LEU A 7 48.10 -4.31 -18.17
N PHE A 8 47.92 -4.10 -19.48
CA PHE A 8 49.02 -3.99 -20.45
C PHE A 8 49.05 -2.56 -21.02
N GLY A 9 50.21 -1.90 -20.98
CA GLY A 9 50.38 -0.53 -21.48
C GLY A 9 51.53 0.23 -20.80
N ASN A 10 51.67 1.51 -21.14
CA ASN A 10 52.64 2.40 -20.50
C ASN A 10 52.23 2.71 -19.05
N ALA A 11 53.18 3.10 -18.19
CA ALA A 11 52.93 3.34 -16.75
C ALA A 11 51.73 4.28 -16.48
N GLN A 12 51.64 5.39 -17.23
CA GLN A 12 50.51 6.33 -17.14
C GLN A 12 49.17 5.72 -17.54
N GLN A 13 49.15 4.83 -18.54
CA GLN A 13 47.93 4.17 -19.02
C GLN A 13 47.44 3.12 -18.01
N CYS A 14 48.36 2.38 -17.39
CA CYS A 14 48.03 1.41 -16.35
C CYS A 14 47.47 2.10 -15.09
N GLU A 15 48.02 3.24 -14.70
CA GLU A 15 47.52 4.03 -13.57
C GLU A 15 46.13 4.61 -13.85
N ALA A 16 45.93 5.19 -15.03
CA ALA A 16 44.63 5.68 -15.47
C ALA A 16 43.57 4.55 -15.53
N ALA A 17 43.93 3.39 -16.08
CA ALA A 17 43.04 2.23 -16.13
C ALA A 17 42.69 1.72 -14.73
N ARG A 18 43.64 1.69 -13.80
CA ARG A 18 43.39 1.31 -12.39
C ARG A 18 42.44 2.28 -11.70
N ALA A 19 42.60 3.59 -11.91
CA ALA A 19 41.73 4.61 -11.35
C ALA A 19 40.29 4.45 -11.86
N LEU A 20 40.10 4.27 -13.17
CA LEU A 20 38.77 4.02 -13.77
C LEU A 20 38.11 2.75 -13.23
N ILE A 21 38.87 1.67 -13.04
CA ILE A 21 38.35 0.41 -12.48
C ILE A 21 37.90 0.60 -11.03
N LEU A 22 38.71 1.27 -10.19
CA LEU A 22 38.34 1.55 -8.80
C LEU A 22 37.09 2.42 -8.72
N GLU A 23 37.04 3.49 -9.52
CA GLU A 23 35.87 4.37 -9.60
C GLU A 23 34.63 3.60 -10.06
N ALA A 24 34.74 2.72 -11.06
CA ALA A 24 33.63 1.90 -11.54
C ALA A 24 33.11 0.93 -10.47
N VAL A 25 34.00 0.34 -9.66
CA VAL A 25 33.63 -0.54 -8.55
C VAL A 25 32.94 0.26 -7.44
N ASP A 26 33.49 1.41 -7.05
CA ASP A 26 32.91 2.28 -6.04
C ASP A 26 31.53 2.80 -6.49
N ASN A 27 31.41 3.23 -7.74
CA ASN A 27 30.14 3.64 -8.34
C ASN A 27 29.11 2.50 -8.32
N ARG A 28 29.53 1.25 -8.55
CA ARG A 28 28.64 0.08 -8.44
C ARG A 28 28.14 -0.10 -7.00
N VAL A 29 29.04 -0.08 -6.03
CA VAL A 29 28.69 -0.20 -4.60
C VAL A 29 27.76 0.93 -4.15
N GLN A 30 28.01 2.17 -4.58
CA GLN A 30 27.15 3.30 -4.26
C GLN A 30 25.77 3.17 -4.91
N LYS A 31 25.69 2.74 -6.17
CA LYS A 31 24.40 2.45 -6.84
C LYS A 31 23.63 1.35 -6.12
N ASP A 32 24.29 0.29 -5.66
CA ASP A 32 23.64 -0.80 -4.92
C ASP A 32 23.11 -0.31 -3.57
N LYS A 33 23.90 0.49 -2.83
CA LYS A 33 23.45 1.15 -1.59
C LYS A 33 22.26 2.09 -1.84
N GLN A 34 22.29 2.87 -2.91
CA GLN A 34 21.22 3.79 -3.27
C GLN A 34 19.93 3.04 -3.61
N ARG A 35 20.02 1.96 -4.41
CA ARG A 35 18.88 1.09 -4.73
C ARG A 35 18.26 0.46 -3.48
N ALA A 36 19.08 0.02 -2.53
CA ALA A 36 18.59 -0.52 -1.25
C ALA A 36 17.84 0.55 -0.44
N LYS A 37 18.36 1.78 -0.36
CA LYS A 37 17.68 2.91 0.31
C LYS A 37 16.36 3.26 -0.36
N GLU A 38 16.34 3.29 -1.69
CA GLU A 38 15.12 3.57 -2.46
C GLU A 38 14.05 2.49 -2.28
N TYR A 39 14.45 1.22 -2.21
CA TYR A 39 13.55 0.11 -1.93
C TYR A 39 12.87 0.27 -0.57
N GLU A 40 13.64 0.51 0.50
CA GLU A 40 13.07 0.72 1.83
C GLU A 40 12.18 1.99 1.87
N LYS A 41 12.60 3.08 1.23
CA LYS A 41 11.77 4.30 1.12
C LYS A 41 10.44 4.04 0.42
N LYS A 42 10.43 3.28 -0.69
CA LYS A 42 9.20 2.90 -1.41
C LYS A 42 8.30 2.01 -0.57
N LYS A 43 8.87 1.05 0.15
CA LYS A 43 8.16 0.16 1.06
C LYS A 43 7.50 0.92 2.21
N ASP A 44 8.20 1.88 2.81
CA ASP A 44 7.64 2.73 3.86
C ASP A 44 6.57 3.71 3.33
N ALA A 45 6.77 4.27 2.14
CA ALA A 45 5.75 5.08 1.46
C ALA A 45 4.46 4.27 1.21
N LYS A 46 4.59 3.01 0.76
CA LYS A 46 3.45 2.11 0.54
C LYS A 46 2.69 1.81 1.84
N ARG A 47 3.42 1.58 2.94
CA ARG A 47 2.84 1.39 4.28
C ARG A 47 2.04 2.62 4.74
N LEU A 48 2.63 3.80 4.57
CA LEU A 48 1.99 5.06 4.96
C LEU A 48 0.73 5.33 4.11
N GLN A 49 0.80 5.11 2.80
CA GLN A 49 -0.35 5.25 1.90
C GLN A 49 -1.49 4.33 2.30
N ARG A 50 -1.19 3.07 2.65
CA ARG A 50 -2.20 2.14 3.17
C ARG A 50 -2.83 2.65 4.46
N GLN A 51 -2.05 3.16 5.40
CA GLN A 51 -2.58 3.72 6.64
C GLN A 51 -3.47 4.95 6.38
N ILE A 52 -3.04 5.84 5.48
CA ILE A 52 -3.81 7.03 5.08
C ILE A 52 -5.14 6.61 4.43
N TYR A 53 -5.14 5.55 3.61
CA TYR A 53 -6.36 5.01 3.03
C TYR A 53 -7.37 4.61 4.11
N HIS A 54 -6.96 3.82 5.11
CA HIS A 54 -7.87 3.43 6.19
C HIS A 54 -8.38 4.62 6.98
N LEU A 55 -7.52 5.63 7.25
CA LEU A 55 -7.91 6.85 7.94
C LEU A 55 -8.95 7.68 7.16
N ARG A 56 -8.80 7.77 5.83
CA ARG A 56 -9.78 8.45 4.96
C ARG A 56 -11.13 7.75 4.94
N HIS A 57 -11.15 6.42 5.09
CA HIS A 57 -12.37 5.60 5.07
C HIS A 57 -12.91 5.29 6.48
N THR A 58 -12.43 5.96 7.52
CA THR A 58 -12.88 5.81 8.93
C THR A 58 -14.39 5.76 9.08
N LYS A 59 -15.11 6.66 8.40
CA LYS A 59 -16.57 6.73 8.44
C LYS A 59 -17.24 5.45 7.91
N ASN A 60 -16.70 4.83 6.87
CA ASN A 60 -17.26 3.61 6.27
C ASN A 60 -17.06 2.41 7.20
N TYR A 61 -15.86 2.28 7.78
CA TYR A 61 -15.57 1.26 8.79
C TYR A 61 -16.47 1.43 10.02
N ALA A 62 -16.67 2.67 10.49
CA ALA A 62 -17.56 2.98 11.61
C ALA A 62 -19.04 2.65 11.31
N ALA A 63 -19.53 2.96 10.10
CA ALA A 63 -20.91 2.66 9.69
C ALA A 63 -21.19 1.14 9.65
N LEU A 64 -20.17 0.34 9.37
CA LEU A 64 -20.24 -1.13 9.37
C LEU A 64 -19.90 -1.76 10.73
N GLU A 65 -19.63 -0.95 11.76
CA GLU A 65 -19.25 -1.40 13.11
C GLU A 65 -18.02 -2.34 13.11
N VAL A 66 -17.05 -2.10 12.22
CA VAL A 66 -15.83 -2.90 12.07
C VAL A 66 -14.55 -2.08 12.36
N PRO A 67 -13.45 -2.73 12.80
CA PRO A 67 -12.19 -2.05 13.01
C PRO A 67 -11.58 -1.52 11.71
N LEU A 68 -10.75 -0.48 11.83
CA LEU A 68 -9.97 0.07 10.71
C LEU A 68 -9.04 -1.00 10.14
N GLY A 69 -9.12 -1.24 8.83
CA GLY A 69 -8.35 -2.28 8.16
C GLY A 69 -8.89 -3.69 8.36
N ALA A 70 -10.17 -3.84 8.77
CA ALA A 70 -10.87 -5.11 8.74
C ALA A 70 -10.78 -5.77 7.34
N SER A 71 -10.70 -7.09 7.30
CA SER A 71 -10.61 -7.79 6.02
C SER A 71 -11.89 -7.65 5.21
N LYS A 72 -11.80 -7.79 3.87
CA LYS A 72 -12.99 -7.83 2.99
C LYS A 72 -13.98 -8.93 3.42
N ALA A 73 -13.51 -10.01 4.04
CA ALA A 73 -14.37 -11.05 4.59
C ALA A 73 -15.15 -10.56 5.81
N ASP A 74 -14.50 -9.87 6.75
CA ASP A 74 -15.14 -9.31 7.94
C ASP A 74 -16.19 -8.25 7.56
N ILE A 75 -15.87 -7.40 6.58
CA ILE A 75 -16.79 -6.39 6.03
C ILE A 75 -18.06 -7.04 5.46
N LYS A 76 -17.92 -8.14 4.70
CA LYS A 76 -19.07 -8.89 4.17
C LYS A 76 -19.93 -9.50 5.27
N VAL A 77 -19.31 -10.03 6.32
CA VAL A 77 -20.03 -10.62 7.45
C VAL A 77 -20.77 -9.52 8.23
N ALA A 78 -20.14 -8.38 8.48
CA ALA A 78 -20.75 -7.25 9.18
C ALA A 78 -21.93 -6.67 8.39
N TYR A 79 -21.76 -6.46 7.08
CA TYR A 79 -22.84 -6.00 6.20
C TYR A 79 -24.08 -6.90 6.29
N ARG A 80 -23.91 -8.23 6.20
CA ARG A 80 -25.03 -9.18 6.30
C ARG A 80 -25.75 -9.09 7.64
N LYS A 81 -25.01 -8.95 8.74
CA LYS A 81 -25.58 -8.81 10.10
C LYS A 81 -26.39 -7.52 10.23
N LEU A 82 -25.82 -6.40 9.76
CA LEU A 82 -26.45 -5.08 9.87
C LEU A 82 -27.66 -4.94 8.92
N ALA A 83 -27.58 -5.50 7.71
CA ALA A 83 -28.68 -5.54 6.75
C ALA A 83 -29.91 -6.26 7.33
N LEU A 84 -29.70 -7.38 8.02
CA LEU A 84 -30.79 -8.11 8.69
C LEU A 84 -31.36 -7.33 9.88
N ARG A 85 -30.52 -6.60 10.61
CA ARG A 85 -30.93 -5.79 11.78
C ARG A 85 -31.74 -4.57 11.37
N TRP A 86 -31.38 -3.90 10.27
CA TRP A 86 -32.04 -2.70 9.77
C TRP A 86 -33.02 -2.97 8.62
N HIS A 87 -33.44 -4.23 8.41
CA HIS A 87 -34.41 -4.54 7.37
C HIS A 87 -35.79 -3.91 7.71
N PRO A 88 -36.49 -3.27 6.75
CA PRO A 88 -37.75 -2.58 6.99
C PRO A 88 -38.88 -3.51 7.47
N ASP A 89 -38.81 -4.79 7.12
CA ASP A 89 -39.78 -5.82 7.57
C ASP A 89 -39.69 -6.10 9.08
N LYS A 90 -38.49 -6.05 9.66
CA LYS A 90 -38.27 -6.28 11.09
C LYS A 90 -38.44 -5.01 11.95
N ASN A 91 -38.48 -3.83 11.31
CA ASN A 91 -38.61 -2.53 11.97
C ASN A 91 -39.83 -1.74 11.45
N PRO A 92 -41.06 -2.27 11.60
CA PRO A 92 -42.26 -1.63 11.07
C PRO A 92 -42.57 -0.27 11.72
N THR A 93 -42.11 -0.03 12.94
CA THR A 93 -42.33 1.23 13.69
C THR A 93 -41.30 2.32 13.40
N CYS A 94 -40.12 1.96 12.87
CA CYS A 94 -38.98 2.87 12.68
C CYS A 94 -38.44 2.79 11.25
N ARG A 95 -39.35 2.70 10.26
CA ARG A 95 -39.01 2.44 8.85
C ARG A 95 -38.04 3.47 8.26
N GLU A 96 -38.25 4.75 8.57
CA GLU A 96 -37.46 5.84 8.02
C GLU A 96 -36.01 5.85 8.55
N GLU A 97 -35.82 5.54 9.84
CA GLU A 97 -34.49 5.40 10.45
C GLU A 97 -33.76 4.16 9.93
N ALA A 98 -34.49 3.05 9.82
CA ALA A 98 -33.98 1.80 9.28
C ALA A 98 -33.50 1.96 7.84
N GLU A 99 -34.26 2.68 7.01
CA GLU A 99 -33.89 2.98 5.63
C GLU A 99 -32.64 3.88 5.54
N LYS A 100 -32.57 4.97 6.33
CA LYS A 100 -31.37 5.83 6.38
C LYS A 100 -30.12 5.03 6.78
N LYS A 101 -30.23 4.19 7.81
CA LYS A 101 -29.14 3.33 8.27
C LYS A 101 -28.75 2.30 7.22
N PHE A 102 -29.73 1.66 6.58
CA PHE A 102 -29.50 0.67 5.53
C PHE A 102 -28.78 1.28 4.31
N GLN A 103 -29.16 2.49 3.91
CA GLN A 103 -28.48 3.22 2.84
C GLN A 103 -27.04 3.59 3.22
N GLU A 104 -26.79 4.04 4.46
CA GLU A 104 -25.45 4.35 4.98
C GLU A 104 -24.55 3.11 4.98
N ILE A 105 -25.05 1.98 5.48
CA ILE A 105 -24.37 0.68 5.50
C ILE A 105 -24.04 0.19 4.09
N SER A 106 -24.98 0.32 3.15
CA SER A 106 -24.79 -0.11 1.76
C SER A 106 -23.74 0.74 1.04
N ARG A 107 -23.79 2.07 1.19
CA ARG A 107 -22.76 2.98 0.64
C ARG A 107 -21.37 2.68 1.21
N ALA A 108 -21.29 2.42 2.52
CA ALA A 108 -20.02 2.07 3.16
C ALA A 108 -19.45 0.76 2.63
N TYR A 109 -20.30 -0.27 2.46
CA TYR A 109 -19.91 -1.55 1.88
C TYR A 109 -19.42 -1.40 0.44
N ASP A 110 -20.17 -0.70 -0.40
CA ASP A 110 -19.80 -0.49 -1.81
C ASP A 110 -18.49 0.26 -1.94
N ALA A 111 -18.26 1.30 -1.13
CA ALA A 111 -17.03 2.09 -1.15
C ALA A 111 -15.79 1.24 -0.78
N LEU A 112 -15.89 0.40 0.25
CA LEU A 112 -14.80 -0.47 0.70
C LEU A 112 -14.58 -1.69 -0.21
N MET A 113 -15.62 -2.17 -0.90
CA MET A 113 -15.52 -3.31 -1.81
C MET A 113 -15.05 -2.92 -3.22
N THR A 114 -15.46 -1.74 -3.70
CA THR A 114 -15.12 -1.25 -5.05
C THR A 114 -13.72 -0.70 -5.11
N THR A 115 -13.30 0.00 -4.05
CA THR A 115 -11.98 0.61 -4.02
C THR A 115 -10.97 -0.46 -3.61
N ASP A 116 -10.29 -1.06 -4.58
CA ASP A 116 -9.25 -2.01 -4.26
C ASP A 116 -8.10 -1.24 -3.58
N GLU A 117 -7.90 -1.50 -2.27
CA GLU A 117 -6.88 -0.83 -1.46
C GLU A 117 -5.52 -0.92 -2.15
N ASP A 118 -5.24 -2.07 -2.77
CA ASP A 118 -4.00 -2.32 -3.49
C ASP A 118 -3.88 -1.47 -4.77
N GLN A 119 -4.96 -1.29 -5.53
CA GLN A 119 -4.95 -0.46 -6.75
C GLN A 119 -4.86 1.04 -6.43
N THR A 120 -5.51 1.51 -5.36
CA THR A 120 -5.44 2.92 -4.95
C THR A 120 -4.07 3.28 -4.38
N VAL A 121 -3.46 2.37 -3.63
CA VAL A 121 -2.09 2.55 -3.14
C VAL A 121 -1.09 2.55 -4.31
N GLU A 122 -1.30 1.72 -5.33
CA GLU A 122 -0.43 1.66 -6.50
C GLU A 122 -0.54 2.90 -7.42
N GLN A 123 -1.75 3.43 -7.65
CA GLN A 123 -1.96 4.63 -8.47
C GLN A 123 -1.35 5.92 -7.87
N LEU A 124 -1.21 6.00 -6.54
CA LEU A 124 -0.57 7.13 -5.86
C LEU A 124 0.96 7.03 -5.83
N ALA A 125 1.52 5.88 -6.22
CA ALA A 125 2.96 5.61 -6.20
C ALA A 125 3.64 5.81 -7.57
N ASN A 126 2.87 6.10 -8.62
CA ASN A 126 3.35 6.38 -9.98
C ASN A 126 3.46 7.88 -10.26
#